data_AF-A0A3G9GKY3-F1
#
_entry.id   AF-A0A3G9GKY3-F1
#
_cell.length_a   1.000
_cell.length_b   1.000
_cell.length_c   1.000
_cell.angle_alpha   90.00
_cell.angle_beta   90.00
_cell.angle_gamma   90.00
#
_symmetry.space_group_name_H-M   'P 1'
#
loop_
_entity.id
_entity.type
_entity.pdbx_description
1 polymer ?
#
loop_
_entity_poly.entity_id
_entity_poly.type
_entity_poly.pdbx_seq_one_letter_code
_entity_poly.pdbx_strand_id
1 'polypeptide(L)'
;MASAEREQVWQCLPQRQPLLDIAERLGTLLDLQNMEGIEWGVLRLEGRVVLLRLQDDVLQLRLPDGRALPLGMEQGLDGVEAQLRQYVALAN
;
A
#
# COMPACT_ATOMS: atom_id res chain seq x y z
N MET A 1 24.60 2.25 -17.49
CA MET A 1 23.97 2.87 -16.29
C MET A 1 22.59 2.28 -15.99
N ALA A 2 21.78 1.93 -17.00
CA ALA A 2 20.46 1.29 -16.81
C ALA A 2 20.44 -0.07 -16.06
N SER A 3 21.55 -0.81 -16.04
CA SER A 3 21.63 -2.12 -15.38
C SER A 3 21.57 -2.00 -13.86
N ALA A 4 22.17 -0.94 -13.28
CA ALA A 4 22.22 -0.74 -11.84
C ALA A 4 20.85 -0.30 -11.29
N GLU A 5 20.14 0.60 -11.99
CA GLU A 5 18.78 0.99 -11.62
C GLU A 5 17.80 -0.18 -11.73
N ARG A 6 17.94 -1.02 -12.77
CA ARG A 6 17.19 -2.28 -12.84
C ARG A 6 17.52 -3.18 -11.65
N GLU A 7 18.79 -3.49 -11.40
CA GLU A 7 19.17 -4.36 -10.27
C GLU A 7 18.61 -3.85 -8.93
N GLN A 8 18.61 -2.54 -8.72
CA GLN A 8 18.11 -1.90 -7.51
C GLN A 8 16.57 -1.96 -7.40
N VAL A 9 15.85 -1.79 -8.52
CA VAL A 9 14.40 -2.04 -8.57
C VAL A 9 14.09 -3.51 -8.27
N TRP A 10 14.89 -4.44 -8.79
CA TRP A 10 14.74 -5.88 -8.55
C TRP A 10 15.05 -6.30 -7.11
N GLN A 11 15.95 -5.60 -6.43
CA GLN A 11 16.23 -5.82 -5.00
C GLN A 11 15.13 -5.25 -4.08
N CYS A 12 14.46 -4.16 -4.49
CA CYS A 12 13.34 -3.58 -3.72
C CYS A 12 11.98 -4.25 -4.02
N LEU A 13 11.84 -4.94 -5.16
CA LEU A 13 10.65 -5.70 -5.53
C LEU A 13 10.13 -6.65 -4.45
N PRO A 14 10.96 -7.49 -3.79
CA PRO A 14 10.47 -8.36 -2.70
C PRO A 14 9.87 -7.58 -1.52
N GLN A 15 10.33 -6.35 -1.25
CA GLN A 15 9.75 -5.51 -0.18
C GLN A 15 8.44 -4.85 -0.61
N ARG A 16 8.24 -4.66 -1.92
CA ARG A 16 7.03 -4.05 -2.49
C ARG A 16 5.97 -5.08 -2.91
N GLN A 17 6.33 -6.36 -2.92
CA GLN A 17 5.44 -7.45 -3.33
C GLN A 17 4.09 -7.42 -2.60
N PRO A 18 4.01 -7.22 -1.26
CA PRO A 18 2.73 -7.18 -0.58
C PRO A 18 1.84 -6.02 -1.06
N LEU A 19 2.42 -4.86 -1.37
CA LEU A 19 1.68 -3.70 -1.88
C LEU A 19 1.15 -3.96 -3.30
N LEU A 20 1.93 -4.66 -4.13
CA LEU A 20 1.52 -5.08 -5.46
C LEU A 20 0.37 -6.11 -5.39
N ASP A 21 0.49 -7.11 -4.53
CA ASP A 21 -0.53 -8.15 -4.35
C ASP A 21 -1.86 -7.54 -3.87
N ILE A 22 -1.81 -6.56 -2.97
CA ILE A 22 -3.00 -5.81 -2.53
C ILE A 22 -3.60 -5.01 -3.69
N ALA A 23 -2.79 -4.31 -4.47
CA ALA A 23 -3.26 -3.52 -5.60
C ALA A 23 -3.93 -4.39 -6.67
N GLU A 24 -3.29 -5.51 -7.02
CA GLU A 24 -3.82 -6.52 -7.94
C GLU A 24 -5.15 -7.08 -7.41
N ARG A 25 -5.20 -7.45 -6.13
CA ARG A 25 -6.41 -7.98 -5.51
C ARG A 25 -7.58 -6.98 -5.56
N LEU A 26 -7.30 -5.70 -5.36
CA LEU A 26 -8.29 -4.64 -5.42
C LEU A 26 -8.63 -4.21 -6.86
N GLY A 27 -7.95 -4.75 -7.87
CA GLY A 27 -8.12 -4.37 -9.27
C GLY A 27 -7.74 -2.91 -9.54
N THR A 28 -6.74 -2.39 -8.82
CA THR A 28 -6.28 -1.00 -8.92
C THR A 28 -4.78 -0.93 -9.24
N LEU A 29 -4.33 0.22 -9.72
CA LEU A 29 -2.91 0.45 -9.97
C LEU A 29 -2.20 0.89 -8.68
N LEU A 30 -1.03 0.33 -8.45
CA LEU A 30 -0.11 0.80 -7.41
C LEU A 30 0.74 1.93 -7.98
N ASP A 31 0.53 3.14 -7.47
CA ASP A 31 1.47 4.23 -7.61
C ASP A 31 2.42 4.24 -6.40
N LEU A 32 3.66 4.73 -6.57
CA LEU A 32 4.60 4.90 -5.46
C LEU A 32 4.94 6.39 -5.32
N GLN A 33 4.83 6.90 -4.10
CA GLN A 33 5.19 8.29 -3.77
C GLN A 33 6.10 8.33 -2.55
N ASN A 34 7.15 9.16 -2.62
CA ASN A 34 7.97 9.46 -1.45
C ASN A 34 7.43 10.73 -0.78
N MET A 35 7.00 10.61 0.47
CA MET A 35 6.50 11.71 1.30
C MET A 35 7.34 11.78 2.57
N GLU A 36 8.02 12.90 2.80
CA GLU A 36 8.84 13.13 4.00
C GLU A 36 9.94 12.06 4.21
N GLY A 37 10.49 11.52 3.11
CA GLY A 37 11.51 10.47 3.16
C GLY A 37 10.94 9.06 3.30
N ILE A 38 9.61 8.91 3.35
CA ILE A 38 8.92 7.63 3.50
C ILE A 38 8.27 7.26 2.16
N GLU A 39 8.49 6.04 1.69
CA GLU A 39 7.79 5.50 0.52
C GLU A 39 6.38 5.03 0.89
N TRP A 40 5.40 5.51 0.14
CA TRP A 40 3.99 5.13 0.25
C TRP A 40 3.50 4.54 -1.07
N GLY A 41 2.81 3.41 -0.99
CA GLY A 41 1.95 2.89 -2.03
C GLY A 41 0.65 3.66 -2.07
N VAL A 42 0.34 4.29 -3.20
CA VAL A 42 -0.88 5.06 -3.41
C VAL A 42 -1.84 4.20 -4.19
N LEU A 43 -3.00 3.90 -3.60
CA LEU A 43 -4.07 3.14 -4.23
C LEU A 43 -5.32 3.98 -4.38
N ARG A 44 -6.08 3.74 -5.45
CA ARG A 44 -7.42 4.31 -5.62
C ARG A 44 -8.46 3.24 -5.38
N LEU A 45 -9.26 3.40 -4.33
CA LEU A 45 -10.36 2.51 -3.98
C LEU A 45 -11.65 3.33 -3.92
N GLU A 46 -12.65 2.96 -4.74
CA GLU A 46 -13.97 3.59 -4.75
C GLU A 46 -13.92 5.12 -4.92
N GLY A 47 -12.99 5.61 -5.75
CA GLY A 47 -12.77 7.04 -6.00
C GLY A 47 -11.98 7.77 -4.91
N ARG A 48 -11.56 7.09 -3.84
CA ARG A 48 -10.73 7.65 -2.77
C ARG A 48 -9.28 7.22 -2.91
N VAL A 49 -8.39 8.14 -2.58
CA VAL A 49 -6.95 7.84 -2.50
C VAL A 49 -6.67 7.32 -1.08
N VAL A 50 -6.04 6.16 -1.01
CA VAL A 50 -5.51 5.61 0.24
C VAL A 50 -4.00 5.43 0.09
N LEU A 51 -3.28 5.71 1.17
CA LEU A 51 -1.84 5.58 1.23
C LEU A 51 -1.51 4.35 2.07
N LEU A 52 -0.72 3.44 1.54
CA LEU A 52 -0.23 2.25 2.21
C LEU A 52 1.26 2.35 2.41
N ARG A 53 1.75 1.92 3.56
CA ARG A 53 3.17 1.78 3.83
C ARG A 53 3.42 0.43 4.44
N LEU A 54 4.43 -0.28 3.94
CA LEU A 54 4.96 -1.46 4.59
C LEU A 54 6.21 -1.06 5.37
N GLN A 55 6.23 -1.32 6.68
CA GLN A 55 7.40 -1.11 7.53
C GLN A 55 7.49 -2.26 8.54
N ASP A 56 8.64 -2.94 8.60
CA ASP A 56 8.90 -4.01 9.58
C ASP A 56 7.78 -5.07 9.62
N ASP A 57 7.31 -5.50 8.44
CA ASP A 57 6.17 -6.41 8.22
C ASP A 57 4.79 -5.91 8.70
N VAL A 58 4.72 -4.66 9.16
CA VAL A 58 3.48 -3.97 9.52
C VAL A 58 3.00 -3.15 8.34
N LEU A 59 1.80 -3.46 7.85
CA LEU A 59 1.11 -2.66 6.87
C LEU A 59 0.36 -1.52 7.59
N GLN A 60 0.61 -0.28 7.16
CA GLN A 60 -0.05 0.90 7.69
C GLN A 60 -0.87 1.56 6.58
N LEU A 61 -2.13 1.85 6.88
CA LEU A 61 -3.01 2.67 6.07
C LEU A 61 -2.95 4.11 6.58
N ARG A 62 -2.79 5.07 5.68
CA ARG A 62 -3.04 6.48 5.94
C ARG A 62 -4.23 6.96 5.10
N LEU A 63 -5.23 7.47 5.80
CA LEU A 63 -6.44 8.03 5.22
C LEU A 63 -6.22 9.49 4.76
N PRO A 64 -7.08 10.03 3.86
CA PRO A 64 -7.00 11.43 3.43
C PRO A 64 -7.10 12.46 4.55
N ASP A 65 -7.77 12.10 5.66
CA ASP A 65 -7.91 12.94 6.85
C ASP A 65 -6.65 12.98 7.73
N GLY A 66 -5.59 12.25 7.34
CA GLY A 66 -4.32 12.19 8.03
C GLY A 66 -4.22 11.11 9.11
N ARG A 67 -5.29 10.36 9.40
CA ARG A 67 -5.23 9.24 10.35
C ARG A 67 -4.39 8.09 9.78
N ALA A 68 -3.53 7.53 10.62
CA ALA A 68 -2.81 6.30 10.33
C ALA A 68 -3.43 5.15 11.12
N LEU A 69 -3.73 4.05 10.44
CA LEU A 69 -4.39 2.87 10.99
C LEU A 69 -3.55 1.64 10.63
N PRO A 70 -3.25 0.75 11.58
CA PRO A 70 -2.60 -0.51 11.25
C PRO A 70 -3.55 -1.40 10.45
N LEU A 71 -3.02 -2.14 9.48
CA LEU A 71 -3.73 -3.18 8.74
C LEU A 71 -3.16 -4.53 9.16
N GLY A 72 -4.03 -5.38 9.71
CA GLY A 72 -3.67 -6.75 10.07
C GLY A 72 -3.50 -7.60 8.80
N MET A 73 -2.29 -8.12 8.59
CA MET A 73 -1.98 -9.08 7.52
C MET A 73 -2.27 -10.53 7.93
N GLU A 74 -2.68 -10.77 9.18
CA GLU A 74 -2.91 -12.09 9.77
C GLU A 74 -4.01 -12.90 9.08
N GLN A 75 -4.97 -12.23 8.45
CA GLN A 75 -6.07 -12.82 7.69
C GLN A 75 -5.76 -12.94 6.18
N GLY A 76 -4.51 -12.69 5.78
CA GLY A 76 -4.11 -12.62 4.39
C GLY A 76 -4.75 -11.46 3.64
N LEU A 77 -4.66 -11.51 2.30
CA LEU A 77 -5.09 -10.41 1.42
C LEU A 77 -6.61 -10.17 1.47
N ASP A 78 -7.44 -11.20 1.68
CA ASP A 78 -8.89 -11.05 1.82
C ASP A 78 -9.25 -10.19 3.06
N GLY A 79 -8.55 -10.42 4.18
CA GLY A 79 -8.76 -9.63 5.39
C GLY A 79 -8.25 -8.19 5.25
N VAL A 80 -7.18 -7.97 4.49
CA VAL A 80 -6.67 -6.62 4.17
C VAL A 80 -7.67 -5.86 3.30
N GLU A 81 -8.19 -6.51 2.26
CA GLU A 81 -9.24 -5.93 1.40
C GLU A 81 -10.48 -5.54 2.23
N ALA A 82 -10.95 -6.43 3.11
CA ALA A 82 -12.10 -6.16 3.96
C ALA A 82 -11.87 -4.95 4.89
N GLN A 83 -10.70 -4.87 5.54
CA GLN A 83 -10.32 -3.73 6.39
C GLN A 83 -10.23 -2.43 5.59
N LEU A 84 -9.63 -2.45 4.40
CA LEU A 84 -9.52 -1.29 3.53
C LEU A 84 -10.90 -0.74 3.14
N ARG A 85 -11.81 -1.61 2.71
CA ARG A 85 -13.19 -1.23 2.38
C ARG A 85 -13.92 -0.66 3.60
N GLN A 86 -13.74 -1.27 4.76
CA GLN A 86 -14.32 -0.76 6.01
C GLN A 86 -13.80 0.64 6.35
N TYR A 87 -12.49 0.89 6.25
CA TYR A 87 -11.93 2.20 6.56
C TYR A 87 -12.33 3.26 5.55
N VAL A 88 -12.39 2.92 4.27
CA VAL A 88 -12.92 3.81 3.22
C VAL A 88 -14.38 4.17 3.50
N ALA A 89 -15.22 3.22 3.92
CA ALA A 89 -16.60 3.49 4.29
C ALA A 89 -16.74 4.35 5.56
N LEU A 90 -15.83 4.21 6.53
CA LEU A 90 -15.84 4.96 7.79
C LEU A 90 -15.25 6.38 7.67
N ALA A 91 -14.46 6.66 6.65
CA ALA A 91 -13.92 7.99 6.37
C ALA A 91 -14.96 8.93 5.70
N ASN A 92 -16.26 8.71 5.95
CA ASN A 92 -17.38 9.57 5.51
C ASN A 92 -17.50 10.83 6.36
#